data_AF-A0A258VH65-F1
#
_entry.id   AF-A0A258VH65-F1
#
_cell.length_a   1.000
_cell.length_b   1.000
_cell.length_c   1.000
_cell.angle_alpha   90.00
_cell.angle_beta   90.00
_cell.angle_gamma   90.00
#
_symmetry.space_group_name_H-M   'P 1'
#
loop_
_entity.id
_entity.type
_entity.pdbx_description
1 polymer ?
#
loop_
_entity_poly.entity_id
_entity_poly.type
_entity_poly.pdbx_seq_one_letter_code
_entity_poly.pdbx_strand_id
1 'polypeptide(L)'
;MKTITLGWAIALSFLFVGCSQFSEPQGLGNTANQNTNQKLGPVTKIDPTFESIKANILEKKCIACHNPEGDKEAKDIPLSTETDVVRGTSDSGDLIVAGDPNNSVLYQSVASYAAIRKKVKAMPPSTSKHAPLTGDEVMAIAAWITSLAPGSSGGDSPVELSSVSPIAGGQCPTVPVTTEPLIQEPSVIDYAFIKSQILDKKCTSCHKADGKADELVFGSRDEMVSLKNEFSQAMIVVGHPETSLLYLSLLKDKASRRDTRWMPPRKELNEGTSKDITSQETSLVKKWIEQGAR
;
A
#
# COMPACT_ATOMS: atom_id res chain seq x y z
N MET A 1 -48.88 45.53 72.40
CA MET A 1 -48.21 45.59 73.72
C MET A 1 -46.82 44.97 73.58
N LYS A 2 -45.79 45.52 74.26
CA LYS A 2 -44.45 44.94 74.57
C LYS A 2 -43.64 44.35 73.37
N THR A 3 -42.62 45.01 72.79
CA THR A 3 -41.25 45.39 73.29
C THR A 3 -40.20 44.26 73.28
N ILE A 4 -38.92 44.63 73.04
CA ILE A 4 -37.65 43.86 73.24
C ILE A 4 -37.36 42.88 72.07
N THR A 5 -36.46 43.16 71.10
CA THR A 5 -34.97 43.00 71.09
C THR A 5 -34.52 41.58 71.54
N LEU A 6 -33.45 40.89 71.10
CA LEU A 6 -32.25 41.08 70.29
C LEU A 6 -31.87 39.63 69.78
N GLY A 7 -31.10 39.32 68.74
CA GLY A 7 -30.32 40.05 67.73
C GLY A 7 -28.95 39.37 67.51
N TRP A 8 -28.42 39.33 66.26
CA TRP A 8 -27.13 38.72 65.84
C TRP A 8 -27.10 37.16 65.85
N ALA A 9 -26.41 36.43 64.96
CA ALA A 9 -25.71 36.76 63.71
C ALA A 9 -25.50 35.51 62.81
N ILE A 10 -25.45 35.75 61.49
CA ILE A 10 -24.62 35.10 60.44
C ILE A 10 -24.52 33.55 60.40
N ALA A 11 -25.05 32.97 59.31
CA ALA A 11 -24.28 32.06 58.44
C ALA A 11 -24.94 32.00 57.04
N LEU A 12 -24.29 32.60 56.03
CA LEU A 12 -24.71 32.45 54.63
C LEU A 12 -24.18 31.12 54.07
N SER A 13 -25.08 30.22 53.70
CA SER A 13 -24.76 29.04 52.88
C SER A 13 -25.50 29.15 51.54
N PHE A 14 -24.92 29.91 50.60
CA PHE A 14 -25.42 29.94 49.21
C PHE A 14 -24.64 28.96 48.33
N LEU A 15 -25.35 27.93 47.88
CA LEU A 15 -24.94 27.03 46.83
C LEU A 15 -24.90 27.77 45.48
N PHE A 16 -23.72 27.78 44.84
CA PHE A 16 -23.58 27.87 43.40
C PHE A 16 -22.71 26.67 42.99
N VAL A 17 -23.30 25.59 42.46
CA VAL A 17 -23.63 25.44 41.03
C VAL A 17 -22.40 25.75 40.17
N GLY A 18 -21.68 24.68 39.81
CA GLY A 18 -20.43 24.79 39.07
C GLY A 18 -20.64 25.17 37.62
N CYS A 19 -19.90 26.19 37.16
CA CYS A 19 -19.59 26.38 35.76
C CYS A 19 -18.19 25.84 35.47
N SER A 20 -18.06 25.20 34.32
CA SER A 20 -16.81 24.78 33.68
C SER A 20 -15.71 25.86 33.75
N GLN A 21 -14.53 25.49 34.24
CA GLN A 21 -13.28 26.12 33.81
C GLN A 21 -12.51 25.17 32.89
N PHE A 22 -12.42 25.60 31.64
CA PHE A 22 -11.64 25.00 30.58
C PHE A 22 -10.23 25.60 30.69
N SER A 23 -9.26 24.85 31.22
CA SER A 23 -7.89 25.34 31.38
C SER A 23 -7.14 25.27 30.05
N GLU A 24 -6.93 26.43 29.42
CA GLU A 24 -5.96 26.58 28.34
C GLU A 24 -4.51 26.44 28.88
N PRO A 25 -3.65 25.62 28.26
CA PRO A 25 -2.20 25.80 28.38
C PRO A 25 -1.72 26.79 27.32
N GLN A 26 -1.41 28.02 27.72
CA GLN A 26 -0.60 28.92 26.90
C GLN A 26 0.84 28.39 26.80
N GLY A 27 1.51 28.56 25.65
CA GLY A 27 2.90 28.14 25.53
C GLY A 27 3.50 28.18 24.13
N LEU A 28 3.65 29.38 23.54
CA LEU A 28 4.64 29.58 22.48
C LEU A 28 6.05 29.39 23.09
N GLY A 29 6.59 28.18 22.94
CA GLY A 29 7.90 27.79 23.47
C GLY A 29 8.79 27.23 22.38
N ASN A 30 9.48 28.11 21.63
CA ASN A 30 10.55 27.73 20.73
C ASN A 30 11.69 27.10 21.54
N THR A 31 11.64 25.77 21.70
CA THR A 31 12.71 25.00 22.31
C THR A 31 13.37 24.18 21.21
N ALA A 32 14.48 24.70 20.68
CA ALA A 32 15.34 23.96 19.79
C ALA A 32 15.96 22.77 20.55
N ASN A 33 15.31 21.62 20.53
CA ASN A 33 15.90 20.38 21.04
C ASN A 33 16.69 19.68 19.93
N GLN A 34 17.90 20.19 19.68
CA GLN A 34 18.90 19.42 18.94
C GLN A 34 19.48 18.33 19.84
N ASN A 35 18.80 17.19 19.97
CA ASN A 35 19.47 15.88 20.12
C ASN A 35 18.50 14.69 19.99
N THR A 36 18.23 14.29 18.76
CA THR A 36 18.25 12.87 18.42
C THR A 36 19.16 12.67 17.21
N ASN A 37 20.46 12.50 17.49
CA ASN A 37 21.38 11.89 16.55
C ASN A 37 21.06 10.38 16.43
N GLN A 38 19.83 10.06 16.01
CA GLN A 38 19.53 8.77 15.40
C GLN A 38 20.27 8.78 14.08
N LYS A 39 21.52 8.35 14.15
CA LYS A 39 22.31 7.87 13.04
C LYS A 39 21.49 6.80 12.32
N LEU A 40 20.69 7.21 11.34
CA LEU A 40 20.10 6.29 10.38
C LEU A 40 21.27 5.44 9.88
N GLY A 41 21.15 4.13 10.06
CA GLY A 41 22.13 3.20 9.49
C GLY A 41 22.22 3.45 7.98
N PRO A 42 23.34 3.08 7.34
CA PRO A 42 23.38 3.11 5.89
C PRO A 42 22.16 2.36 5.36
N VAL A 43 21.31 3.07 4.60
CA VAL A 43 20.15 2.48 3.94
C VAL A 43 20.72 1.59 2.85
N THR A 44 20.98 0.33 3.19
CA THR A 44 21.47 -0.66 2.24
C THR A 44 20.41 -0.83 1.19
N LYS A 45 20.67 -0.29 -0.01
CA LYS A 45 19.83 -0.47 -1.19
C LYS A 45 19.67 -1.97 -1.43
N ILE A 46 18.45 -2.47 -1.27
CA ILE A 46 18.10 -3.86 -1.54
C ILE A 46 17.66 -3.92 -2.99
N ASP A 47 18.46 -4.59 -3.82
CA ASP A 47 18.12 -4.84 -5.20
C ASP A 47 17.10 -5.99 -5.29
N PRO A 48 16.19 -5.98 -6.27
CA PRO A 48 15.15 -7.01 -6.41
C PRO A 48 15.70 -8.29 -7.07
N THR A 49 16.78 -8.83 -6.51
CA THR A 49 17.40 -10.11 -6.90
C THR A 49 17.43 -11.04 -5.70
N PHE A 50 17.34 -12.35 -5.93
CA PHE A 50 17.38 -13.32 -4.84
C PHE A 50 18.65 -13.20 -3.99
N GLU A 51 19.82 -12.98 -4.61
CA GLU A 51 21.09 -12.80 -3.88
C GLU A 51 21.03 -11.61 -2.90
N SER A 52 20.51 -10.46 -3.36
CA SER A 52 20.39 -9.26 -2.54
C SER A 52 19.35 -9.43 -1.42
N ILE A 53 18.21 -10.05 -1.73
CA ILE A 53 17.15 -10.39 -0.77
C ILE A 53 17.65 -11.39 0.28
N LYS A 54 18.40 -12.40 -0.14
CA LYS A 54 18.99 -13.40 0.74
C LYS A 54 19.96 -12.76 1.74
N ALA A 55 20.96 -12.04 1.24
CA ALA A 55 21.99 -11.41 2.05
C ALA A 55 21.45 -10.28 2.95
N ASN A 56 20.38 -9.59 2.53
CA ASN A 56 19.85 -8.45 3.29
C ASN A 56 18.65 -8.76 4.18
N ILE A 57 17.85 -9.77 3.85
CA ILE A 57 16.59 -10.09 4.52
C ILE A 57 16.61 -11.52 5.06
N LEU A 58 16.72 -12.53 4.19
CA LEU A 58 16.44 -13.93 4.58
C LEU A 58 17.44 -14.43 5.63
N GLU A 59 18.74 -14.24 5.42
CA GLU A 59 19.79 -14.67 6.36
C GLU A 59 19.71 -13.93 7.70
N LYS A 60 19.21 -12.68 7.70
CA LYS A 60 19.15 -11.82 8.91
C LYS A 60 17.86 -11.99 9.73
N LYS A 61 16.75 -12.41 9.10
CA LYS A 61 15.40 -12.38 9.70
C LYS A 61 14.61 -13.69 9.58
N CYS A 62 14.94 -14.56 8.63
CA CYS A 62 14.12 -15.73 8.30
C CYS A 62 14.79 -17.06 8.67
N ILE A 63 16.06 -17.25 8.30
CA ILE A 63 16.79 -18.52 8.49
C ILE A 63 16.92 -18.93 9.97
N ALA A 64 16.83 -18.00 10.92
CA ALA A 64 16.79 -18.30 12.35
C ALA A 64 15.64 -19.25 12.78
N CYS A 65 14.58 -19.34 11.97
CA CYS A 65 13.50 -20.33 12.13
C CYS A 65 13.33 -21.25 10.91
N HIS A 66 13.68 -20.77 9.70
CA HIS A 66 13.52 -21.45 8.41
C HIS A 66 14.81 -22.14 7.92
N ASN A 67 15.65 -22.61 8.83
CA ASN A 67 16.82 -23.42 8.48
C ASN A 67 16.39 -24.91 8.40
N PRO A 68 16.56 -25.61 7.27
CA PRO A 68 16.22 -27.04 7.15
C PRO A 68 17.00 -27.92 8.15
N GLU A 69 18.24 -27.55 8.48
CA GLU A 69 19.07 -28.24 9.50
C GLU A 69 18.72 -27.81 10.95
N GLY A 70 17.62 -27.06 11.13
CA GLY A 70 17.19 -26.49 12.40
C GLY A 70 16.25 -27.38 13.22
N ASP A 71 16.05 -26.98 14.47
CA ASP A 71 15.17 -27.63 15.46
C ASP A 71 13.79 -26.96 15.59
N LYS A 72 13.43 -26.05 14.66
CA LYS A 72 12.21 -25.23 14.74
C LYS A 72 11.13 -25.74 13.79
N GLU A 73 9.87 -25.59 14.20
CA GLU A 73 8.66 -25.95 13.43
C GLU A 73 8.59 -25.35 12.01
N ALA A 74 9.35 -24.28 11.73
CA ALA A 74 9.35 -23.59 10.44
C ALA A 74 10.42 -24.10 9.44
N LYS A 75 11.23 -25.09 9.83
CA LYS A 75 12.32 -25.66 9.01
C LYS A 75 11.87 -26.26 7.68
N ASP A 76 10.62 -26.75 7.63
CA ASP A 76 10.03 -27.43 6.47
C ASP A 76 9.70 -26.46 5.32
N ILE A 77 9.86 -25.15 5.55
CA ILE A 77 9.82 -24.10 4.52
C ILE A 77 11.27 -23.58 4.37
N PRO A 78 12.12 -24.22 3.55
CA PRO A 78 13.51 -23.82 3.36
C PRO A 78 13.62 -22.53 2.54
N LEU A 79 14.39 -21.56 3.05
CA LEU A 79 14.60 -20.26 2.40
C LEU A 79 16.06 -20.03 1.96
N SER A 80 16.83 -21.10 1.82
CA SER A 80 18.29 -21.08 1.69
C SER A 80 18.80 -20.87 0.25
N THR A 81 18.06 -21.35 -0.76
CA THR A 81 18.43 -21.19 -2.18
C THR A 81 17.25 -20.65 -3.00
N GLU A 82 17.54 -20.06 -4.16
CA GLU A 82 16.48 -19.52 -5.03
C GLU A 82 15.56 -20.63 -5.53
N THR A 83 16.13 -21.79 -5.88
CA THR A 83 15.37 -22.96 -6.33
C THR A 83 14.43 -23.48 -5.25
N ASP A 84 14.86 -23.53 -3.99
CA ASP A 84 14.02 -23.98 -2.86
C ASP A 84 12.86 -23.00 -2.62
N VAL A 85 13.11 -21.69 -2.69
CA VAL A 85 12.07 -20.67 -2.48
C VAL A 85 11.08 -20.67 -3.65
N VAL A 86 11.58 -20.66 -4.89
CA VAL A 86 10.74 -20.56 -6.10
C VAL A 86 9.91 -21.82 -6.35
N ARG A 87 10.41 -23.00 -5.97
CA ARG A 87 9.67 -24.28 -6.08
C ARG A 87 8.99 -24.72 -4.78
N GLY A 88 9.22 -24.01 -3.69
CA GLY A 88 8.71 -24.36 -2.37
C GLY A 88 7.21 -24.12 -2.24
N THR A 89 6.57 -24.90 -1.38
CA THR A 89 5.14 -24.82 -1.11
C THR A 89 4.88 -24.83 0.40
N SER A 90 3.62 -24.62 0.78
CA SER A 90 3.14 -24.64 2.15
C SER A 90 1.67 -25.08 2.18
N ASP A 91 1.11 -25.31 3.37
CA ASP A 91 -0.34 -25.53 3.56
C ASP A 91 -1.22 -24.41 2.99
N SER A 92 -0.65 -23.22 2.70
CA SER A 92 -1.34 -22.07 2.12
C SER A 92 -1.17 -21.94 0.59
N GLY A 93 -0.44 -22.85 -0.05
CA GLY A 93 -0.06 -22.80 -1.46
C GLY A 93 1.43 -22.50 -1.69
N ASP A 94 1.76 -22.20 -2.94
CA ASP A 94 3.13 -21.98 -3.41
C ASP A 94 3.77 -20.76 -2.74
N LEU A 95 5.03 -20.88 -2.35
CA LEU A 95 5.77 -19.75 -1.76
C LEU A 95 5.90 -18.60 -2.76
N ILE A 96 6.12 -18.94 -4.03
CA ILE A 96 6.25 -18.02 -5.16
C ILE A 96 5.30 -18.46 -6.28
N VAL A 97 4.52 -17.52 -6.79
CA VAL A 97 3.81 -17.59 -8.07
C VAL A 97 4.50 -16.57 -8.98
N ALA A 98 5.20 -17.06 -10.00
CA ALA A 98 6.06 -16.21 -10.83
C ALA A 98 5.25 -15.09 -11.53
N GLY A 99 5.71 -13.84 -11.39
CA GLY A 99 5.00 -12.66 -11.89
C GLY A 99 3.91 -12.12 -10.95
N ASP A 100 3.45 -12.89 -9.96
CA ASP A 100 2.30 -12.52 -9.10
C ASP A 100 2.63 -12.60 -7.59
N PRO A 101 3.12 -11.48 -7.00
CA PRO A 101 3.31 -11.37 -5.56
C PRO A 101 2.01 -11.58 -4.77
N ASN A 102 0.87 -11.11 -5.29
CA ASN A 102 -0.40 -11.12 -4.56
C ASN A 102 -0.97 -12.54 -4.39
N ASN A 103 -0.51 -13.52 -5.17
CA ASN A 103 -0.80 -14.95 -4.98
C ASN A 103 0.38 -15.78 -4.44
N SER A 104 1.57 -15.18 -4.29
CA SER A 104 2.75 -15.80 -3.65
C SER A 104 2.65 -15.82 -2.12
N VAL A 105 2.73 -16.99 -1.47
CA VAL A 105 2.63 -17.11 0.00
C VAL A 105 3.75 -16.35 0.72
N LEU A 106 4.97 -16.29 0.17
CA LEU A 106 6.08 -15.53 0.74
C LEU A 106 5.69 -14.06 0.93
N TYR A 107 5.28 -13.39 -0.15
CA TYR A 107 4.85 -11.99 -0.11
C TYR A 107 3.62 -11.78 0.78
N GLN A 108 2.60 -12.66 0.66
CA GLN A 108 1.42 -12.59 1.51
C GLN A 108 1.79 -12.62 3.00
N SER A 109 2.68 -13.54 3.40
CA SER A 109 3.07 -13.72 4.81
C SER A 109 3.80 -12.51 5.41
N VAL A 110 4.70 -11.87 4.67
CA VAL A 110 5.49 -10.71 5.15
C VAL A 110 4.79 -9.37 4.97
N ALA A 111 3.74 -9.29 4.15
CA ALA A 111 2.96 -8.07 3.97
C ALA A 111 2.35 -7.59 5.29
N SER A 112 2.52 -6.31 5.62
CA SER A 112 2.05 -5.72 6.88
C SER A 112 0.52 -5.76 7.05
N TYR A 113 -0.23 -5.75 5.94
CA TYR A 113 -1.70 -5.70 5.93
C TYR A 113 -2.37 -7.07 6.00
N ALA A 114 -3.37 -7.19 6.88
CA ALA A 114 -4.18 -8.40 7.00
C ALA A 114 -4.96 -8.74 5.71
N ALA A 115 -5.37 -7.73 4.95
CA ALA A 115 -6.11 -7.92 3.69
C ALA A 115 -5.26 -8.61 2.60
N ILE A 116 -3.93 -8.40 2.58
CA ILE A 116 -3.02 -9.10 1.65
C ILE A 116 -2.74 -10.51 2.15
N ARG A 117 -2.55 -10.69 3.46
CA ARG A 117 -2.35 -11.99 4.12
C ARG A 117 -3.47 -13.00 3.84
N LYS A 118 -4.71 -12.57 3.59
CA LYS A 118 -5.89 -13.46 3.42
C LYS A 118 -6.04 -14.41 4.64
N LYS A 119 -5.64 -15.69 4.50
CA LYS A 119 -5.61 -16.70 5.58
C LYS A 119 -4.18 -17.06 6.03
N VAL A 120 -3.15 -16.55 5.36
CA VAL A 120 -1.74 -16.80 5.65
C VAL A 120 -1.35 -16.12 6.96
N LYS A 121 -0.55 -16.82 7.78
CA LYS A 121 -0.02 -16.28 9.04
C LYS A 121 0.99 -15.16 8.76
N ALA A 122 0.99 -14.13 9.59
CA ALA A 122 1.99 -13.06 9.49
C ALA A 122 3.39 -13.58 9.84
N MET A 123 4.38 -13.20 9.03
CA MET A 123 5.79 -13.49 9.24
C MET A 123 6.59 -12.19 9.41
N PRO A 124 7.50 -12.09 10.39
CA PRO A 124 7.73 -13.09 11.44
C PRO A 124 6.54 -13.17 12.43
N PRO A 125 6.34 -14.30 13.14
CA PRO A 125 5.28 -14.42 14.12
C PRO A 125 5.42 -13.39 15.25
N SER A 126 4.33 -13.04 15.94
CA SER A 126 4.34 -12.10 17.07
C SER A 126 5.19 -12.55 18.27
N THR A 127 5.54 -13.84 18.34
CA THR A 127 6.45 -14.43 19.32
C THR A 127 7.93 -14.37 18.92
N SER A 128 8.23 -13.89 17.71
CA SER A 128 9.60 -13.76 17.20
C SER A 128 10.35 -12.61 17.86
N LYS A 129 11.67 -12.75 17.96
CA LYS A 129 12.59 -11.67 18.36
C LYS A 129 13.00 -10.77 17.19
N HIS A 130 12.71 -11.16 15.95
CA HIS A 130 12.99 -10.37 14.77
C HIS A 130 11.84 -9.38 14.52
N ALA A 131 12.16 -8.11 14.28
CA ALA A 131 11.19 -7.13 13.85
C ALA A 131 10.57 -7.51 12.49
N PRO A 132 9.32 -7.10 12.21
CA PRO A 132 8.74 -7.20 10.87
C PRO A 132 9.63 -6.61 9.78
N LEU A 133 9.41 -7.06 8.54
CA LEU A 133 10.08 -6.46 7.39
C LEU A 133 9.60 -5.01 7.23
N THR A 134 10.51 -4.12 6.86
CA THR A 134 10.22 -2.74 6.47
C THR A 134 9.50 -2.73 5.11
N GLY A 135 8.84 -1.62 4.78
CA GLY A 135 8.20 -1.47 3.47
C GLY A 135 9.17 -1.72 2.32
N ASP A 136 10.41 -1.26 2.44
CA ASP A 136 11.42 -1.37 1.38
C ASP A 136 11.94 -2.81 1.22
N GLU A 137 12.04 -3.59 2.31
CA GLU A 137 12.33 -5.03 2.28
C GLU A 137 11.18 -5.84 1.64
N VAL A 138 9.93 -5.51 1.98
CA VAL A 138 8.74 -6.15 1.37
C VAL A 138 8.62 -5.80 -0.11
N MET A 139 8.95 -4.55 -0.51
CA MET A 139 8.97 -4.14 -1.92
C MET A 139 10.06 -4.85 -2.72
N ALA A 140 11.26 -5.05 -2.17
CA ALA A 140 12.32 -5.81 -2.85
C ALA A 140 11.86 -7.24 -3.18
N ILE A 141 11.21 -7.92 -2.21
CA ILE A 141 10.63 -9.25 -2.41
C ILE A 141 9.53 -9.23 -3.49
N ALA A 142 8.61 -8.27 -3.45
CA ALA A 142 7.55 -8.14 -4.45
C ALA A 142 8.10 -7.92 -5.87
N ALA A 143 9.06 -7.01 -6.02
CA ALA A 143 9.68 -6.69 -7.30
C ALA A 143 10.48 -7.87 -7.87
N TRP A 144 11.19 -8.63 -7.03
CA TRP A 144 11.85 -9.87 -7.46
C TRP A 144 10.83 -10.89 -7.97
N ILE A 145 9.76 -11.16 -7.23
CA ILE A 145 8.69 -12.09 -7.64
C ILE A 145 8.06 -11.67 -8.97
N THR A 146 7.77 -10.38 -9.15
CA THR A 146 7.24 -9.83 -10.41
C THR A 146 8.22 -9.95 -11.58
N SER A 147 9.54 -9.99 -11.33
CA SER A 147 10.56 -10.18 -12.37
C SER A 147 10.70 -11.63 -12.87
N LEU A 148 10.13 -12.61 -12.16
CA LEU A 148 10.23 -14.03 -12.52
C LEU A 148 9.34 -14.38 -13.72
N ALA A 149 9.88 -15.17 -14.65
CA ALA A 149 9.16 -15.61 -15.84
C ALA A 149 8.06 -16.65 -15.49
N PRO A 150 6.87 -16.59 -16.12
CA PRO A 150 5.83 -17.60 -15.96
C PRO A 150 6.36 -19.03 -16.22
N GLY A 151 5.99 -19.98 -15.35
CA GLY A 151 6.49 -21.37 -15.40
C GLY A 151 7.75 -21.65 -14.57
N SER A 152 8.33 -20.64 -13.89
CA SER A 152 9.44 -20.88 -12.96
C SER A 152 8.99 -21.42 -11.58
N SER A 153 7.77 -21.10 -11.15
CA SER A 153 7.15 -21.63 -9.91
C SER A 153 6.75 -23.10 -10.05
N GLY A 154 7.03 -23.91 -9.02
CA GLY A 154 7.11 -25.38 -9.13
C GLY A 154 5.78 -26.09 -9.44
N GLY A 155 5.61 -26.59 -10.67
CA GLY A 155 4.39 -27.31 -11.05
C GLY A 155 4.44 -28.17 -12.32
N ASP A 156 5.62 -28.51 -12.86
CA ASP A 156 5.71 -29.35 -14.06
C ASP A 156 5.54 -30.85 -13.75
N SER A 157 4.35 -31.36 -14.04
CA SER A 157 4.20 -32.75 -14.52
C SER A 157 4.18 -32.69 -16.05
N PRO A 158 5.05 -33.42 -16.77
CA PRO A 158 5.28 -33.18 -18.19
C PRO A 158 4.06 -33.61 -19.03
N VAL A 159 3.31 -32.63 -19.53
CA VAL A 159 2.37 -32.88 -20.63
C VAL A 159 3.16 -32.94 -21.92
N GLU A 160 3.33 -34.16 -22.43
CA GLU A 160 4.09 -34.46 -23.62
C GLU A 160 3.59 -33.64 -24.83
N LEU A 161 4.51 -32.99 -25.54
CA LEU A 161 4.22 -32.16 -26.71
C LEU A 161 3.86 -33.05 -27.91
N SER A 162 2.66 -33.63 -27.89
CA SER A 162 2.09 -34.32 -29.04
C SER A 162 1.74 -33.33 -30.15
N SER A 163 2.57 -33.33 -31.19
CA SER A 163 2.41 -32.59 -32.44
C SER A 163 1.02 -32.79 -33.06
N VAL A 164 0.34 -31.68 -33.40
CA VAL A 164 -0.86 -31.71 -34.26
C VAL A 164 -0.58 -30.92 -35.53
N SER A 165 -0.68 -31.61 -36.68
CA SER A 165 -0.47 -31.04 -38.01
C SER A 165 -1.55 -30.03 -38.41
N PRO A 166 -1.28 -29.09 -39.35
CA PRO A 166 -2.22 -28.05 -39.72
C PRO A 166 -3.38 -28.61 -40.56
N ILE A 167 -4.62 -28.25 -40.20
CA ILE A 167 -5.79 -28.40 -41.07
C ILE A 167 -6.05 -27.05 -41.76
N ALA A 168 -6.08 -27.09 -43.08
CA ALA A 168 -6.31 -25.92 -43.92
C ALA A 168 -7.81 -25.53 -44.00
N GLY A 169 -8.07 -24.26 -44.32
CA GLY A 169 -9.33 -23.85 -44.97
C GLY A 169 -10.53 -23.64 -44.04
N GLY A 170 -10.53 -22.53 -43.31
CA GLY A 170 -11.72 -22.00 -42.63
C GLY A 170 -11.77 -20.48 -42.70
N GLN A 171 -12.41 -19.93 -43.74
CA GLN A 171 -12.57 -18.47 -43.86
C GLN A 171 -13.62 -17.98 -42.84
N CYS A 172 -13.16 -17.22 -41.84
CA CYS A 172 -14.06 -16.52 -40.93
C CYS A 172 -14.74 -15.36 -41.70
N PRO A 173 -16.07 -15.20 -41.64
CA PRO A 173 -16.76 -14.13 -42.35
C PRO A 173 -16.34 -12.75 -41.80
N THR A 174 -15.78 -11.91 -42.67
CA THR A 174 -15.41 -10.54 -42.35
C THR A 174 -16.65 -9.68 -42.13
N VAL A 175 -17.01 -9.46 -40.87
CA VAL A 175 -17.93 -8.39 -40.49
C VAL A 175 -17.27 -7.04 -40.82
N PRO A 176 -17.94 -6.11 -41.51
CA PRO A 176 -17.37 -4.80 -41.81
C PRO A 176 -17.18 -4.02 -40.50
N VAL A 177 -15.91 -3.79 -40.13
CA VAL A 177 -15.55 -2.92 -39.01
C VAL A 177 -15.88 -1.48 -39.41
N THR A 178 -17.00 -0.96 -38.92
CA THR A 178 -17.29 0.48 -38.99
C THR A 178 -16.20 1.23 -38.23
N THR A 179 -15.43 2.04 -38.95
CA THR A 179 -14.32 2.81 -38.38
C THR A 179 -14.84 3.96 -37.52
N GLU A 180 -15.13 3.67 -36.26
CA GLU A 180 -15.25 4.69 -35.22
C GLU A 180 -13.85 5.28 -34.91
N PRO A 181 -13.70 6.59 -34.62
CA PRO A 181 -12.38 7.18 -34.47
C PRO A 181 -11.66 6.66 -33.23
N LEU A 182 -10.71 5.76 -33.43
CA LEU A 182 -9.82 5.29 -32.38
C LEU A 182 -8.99 6.46 -31.86
N ILE A 183 -9.35 6.96 -30.67
CA ILE A 183 -8.46 7.79 -29.86
C ILE A 183 -7.21 6.93 -29.63
N GLN A 184 -6.08 7.34 -30.19
CA GLN A 184 -4.81 6.68 -29.95
C GLN A 184 -4.45 6.85 -28.47
N GLU A 185 -4.72 5.83 -27.66
CA GLU A 185 -4.26 5.82 -26.28
C GLU A 185 -2.73 5.89 -26.28
N PRO A 186 -2.12 6.85 -25.57
CA PRO A 186 -0.68 6.97 -25.53
C PRO A 186 -0.06 5.66 -24.99
N SER A 187 0.90 5.13 -25.75
CA SER A 187 1.62 3.90 -25.41
C SER A 187 2.49 4.08 -24.16
N VAL A 188 3.02 5.29 -23.99
CA VAL A 188 3.74 5.77 -22.82
C VAL A 188 2.88 6.80 -22.11
N ILE A 189 2.54 6.54 -20.85
CA ILE A 189 1.97 7.54 -19.95
C ILE A 189 3.10 7.98 -19.01
N ASP A 190 3.26 9.29 -18.87
CA ASP A 190 4.21 9.92 -17.97
C ASP A 190 3.50 10.80 -16.91
N TYR A 191 4.27 11.30 -15.97
CA TYR A 191 3.77 12.15 -14.89
C TYR A 191 3.20 13.47 -15.41
N ALA A 192 3.77 14.06 -16.47
CA ALA A 192 3.26 15.30 -17.05
C ALA A 192 1.84 15.11 -17.62
N PHE A 193 1.58 13.99 -18.26
CA PHE A 193 0.25 13.58 -18.70
C PHE A 193 -0.69 13.36 -17.51
N ILE A 194 -0.32 12.54 -16.53
CA ILE A 194 -1.18 12.26 -15.37
C ILE A 194 -1.50 13.54 -14.57
N LYS A 195 -0.50 14.40 -14.37
CA LYS A 195 -0.68 15.67 -13.68
C LYS A 195 -1.65 16.58 -14.44
N SER A 196 -1.41 16.83 -15.72
CA SER A 196 -2.22 17.75 -16.53
C SER A 196 -3.62 17.23 -16.86
N GLN A 197 -3.80 15.92 -17.03
CA GLN A 197 -5.09 15.33 -17.43
C GLN A 197 -5.96 14.88 -16.26
N ILE A 198 -5.36 14.50 -15.13
CA ILE A 198 -6.08 13.90 -14.00
C ILE A 198 -5.93 14.76 -12.74
N LEU A 199 -4.70 14.90 -12.21
CA LEU A 199 -4.49 15.54 -10.91
C LEU A 199 -4.96 17.00 -10.90
N ASP A 200 -4.52 17.79 -11.87
CA ASP A 200 -4.84 19.23 -11.99
C ASP A 200 -6.31 19.50 -12.35
N LYS A 201 -7.03 18.49 -12.89
CA LYS A 201 -8.43 18.62 -13.33
C LYS A 201 -9.45 18.07 -12.33
N LYS A 202 -9.06 17.09 -11.50
CA LYS A 202 -9.95 16.33 -10.62
C LYS A 202 -9.58 16.40 -9.13
N CYS A 203 -8.31 16.65 -8.80
CA CYS A 203 -7.79 16.43 -7.45
C CYS A 203 -7.32 17.72 -6.74
N THR A 204 -6.67 18.63 -7.47
CA THR A 204 -6.10 19.88 -6.92
C THR A 204 -7.14 20.93 -6.49
N SER A 205 -8.44 20.67 -6.67
CA SER A 205 -9.50 21.49 -6.06
C SER A 205 -9.39 21.47 -4.53
N CYS A 206 -8.96 20.34 -3.95
CA CYS A 206 -8.74 20.16 -2.51
C CYS A 206 -7.27 19.87 -2.17
N HIS A 207 -6.56 19.12 -3.01
CA HIS A 207 -5.17 18.68 -2.80
C HIS A 207 -4.15 19.68 -3.35
N LYS A 208 -4.12 20.87 -2.73
CA LYS A 208 -3.22 21.99 -3.06
C LYS A 208 -2.81 22.71 -1.77
N ALA A 209 -1.78 23.55 -1.85
CA ALA A 209 -1.49 24.51 -0.79
C ALA A 209 -2.76 25.33 -0.46
N ASP A 210 -3.02 25.52 0.83
CA ASP A 210 -4.22 26.18 1.38
C ASP A 210 -5.56 25.55 0.93
N GLY A 211 -5.53 24.28 0.52
CA GLY A 211 -6.71 23.48 0.17
C GLY A 211 -7.32 22.76 1.38
N LYS A 212 -8.52 22.17 1.20
CA LYS A 212 -9.19 21.35 2.25
C LYS A 212 -8.46 20.04 2.58
N ALA A 213 -7.43 19.70 1.83
CA ALA A 213 -6.60 18.50 1.99
C ALA A 213 -5.12 18.85 1.67
N ASP A 214 -4.66 19.97 2.21
CA ASP A 214 -3.28 20.48 2.12
C ASP A 214 -2.25 19.59 2.82
N GLU A 215 -2.68 18.71 3.73
CA GLU A 215 -1.90 17.57 4.24
C GLU A 215 -1.33 16.67 3.12
N LEU A 216 -1.97 16.67 1.94
CA LEU A 216 -1.55 15.92 0.75
C LEU A 216 -1.63 16.81 -0.49
N VAL A 217 -0.54 17.50 -0.81
CA VAL A 217 -0.39 18.30 -2.03
C VAL A 217 0.23 17.47 -3.16
N PHE A 218 -0.36 17.54 -4.36
CA PHE A 218 0.23 16.94 -5.56
C PHE A 218 1.25 17.88 -6.22
N GLY A 219 2.48 17.83 -5.71
CA GLY A 219 3.64 18.61 -6.18
C GLY A 219 4.35 17.99 -7.38
N SER A 220 5.44 17.27 -7.10
CA SER A 220 6.25 16.54 -8.08
C SER A 220 6.08 15.01 -8.00
N ARG A 221 6.54 14.31 -9.03
CA ARG A 221 6.55 12.84 -9.11
C ARG A 221 7.29 12.21 -7.93
N ASP A 222 8.50 12.68 -7.64
CA ASP A 222 9.36 12.06 -6.63
C ASP A 222 8.85 12.30 -5.20
N GLU A 223 8.23 13.46 -4.93
CA GLU A 223 7.47 13.67 -3.70
C GLU A 223 6.30 12.69 -3.60
N MET A 224 5.48 12.56 -4.65
CA MET A 224 4.33 11.63 -4.67
C MET A 224 4.72 10.16 -4.48
N VAL A 225 5.89 9.74 -4.97
CA VAL A 225 6.43 8.39 -4.75
C VAL A 225 7.05 8.23 -3.35
N SER A 226 7.62 9.29 -2.78
CA SER A 226 8.19 9.26 -1.42
C SER A 226 7.15 9.39 -0.30
N LEU A 227 5.97 9.94 -0.60
CA LEU A 227 4.90 10.16 0.37
C LEU A 227 4.38 8.84 0.97
N LYS A 228 4.38 8.79 2.31
CA LYS A 228 3.80 7.72 3.12
C LYS A 228 2.84 8.33 4.15
N ASN A 229 1.75 7.65 4.49
CA ASN A 229 0.84 8.10 5.56
C ASN A 229 1.35 7.71 6.96
N GLU A 230 0.58 8.02 8.01
CA GLU A 230 0.90 7.68 9.41
C GLU A 230 1.15 6.18 9.66
N PHE A 231 0.52 5.30 8.88
CA PHE A 231 0.70 3.84 8.94
C PHE A 231 1.84 3.36 8.02
N SER A 232 2.72 4.27 7.57
CA SER A 232 3.84 4.02 6.64
C SER A 232 3.44 3.45 5.27
N GLN A 233 2.17 3.61 4.87
CA GLN A 233 1.65 3.15 3.58
C GLN A 233 2.04 4.14 2.48
N ALA A 234 2.69 3.65 1.41
CA ALA A 234 3.11 4.51 0.30
C ALA A 234 1.91 4.99 -0.55
N MET A 235 1.97 6.26 -0.95
CA MET A 235 1.00 6.87 -1.87
C MET A 235 1.05 6.19 -3.25
N ILE A 236 2.26 5.98 -3.76
CA ILE A 236 2.55 5.22 -4.98
C ILE A 236 3.60 4.15 -4.67
N VAL A 237 3.28 2.90 -4.99
CA VAL A 237 4.25 1.81 -5.10
C VAL A 237 4.52 1.64 -6.59
N VAL A 238 5.72 2.03 -7.02
CA VAL A 238 6.15 2.00 -8.42
C VAL A 238 6.00 0.58 -8.99
N GLY A 239 5.32 0.44 -10.13
CA GLY A 239 5.01 -0.85 -10.77
C GLY A 239 3.75 -1.54 -10.24
N HIS A 240 3.26 -1.18 -9.04
CA HIS A 240 2.23 -1.92 -8.31
C HIS A 240 1.00 -1.04 -7.98
N PRO A 241 0.07 -0.82 -8.93
CA PRO A 241 -1.11 0.00 -8.69
C PRO A 241 -1.98 -0.59 -7.56
N GLU A 242 -2.11 -1.90 -7.47
CA GLU A 242 -2.91 -2.61 -6.48
C GLU A 242 -2.37 -2.50 -5.05
N THR A 243 -1.17 -1.93 -4.84
CA THR A 243 -0.65 -1.58 -3.51
C THR A 243 -0.48 -0.07 -3.28
N SER A 244 -0.62 0.72 -4.33
CA SER A 244 -0.58 2.19 -4.29
C SER A 244 -1.86 2.77 -3.70
N LEU A 245 -1.77 3.52 -2.59
CA LEU A 245 -2.94 4.21 -2.02
C LEU A 245 -3.63 5.13 -3.04
N LEU A 246 -2.86 5.76 -3.93
CA LEU A 246 -3.41 6.60 -5.00
C LEU A 246 -4.43 5.81 -5.83
N TYR A 247 -4.02 4.71 -6.47
CA TYR A 247 -4.91 3.90 -7.31
C TYR A 247 -6.06 3.29 -6.51
N LEU A 248 -5.78 2.75 -5.31
CA LEU A 248 -6.82 2.20 -4.44
C LEU A 248 -7.89 3.26 -4.12
N SER A 249 -7.51 4.50 -3.81
CA SER A 249 -8.49 5.57 -3.52
C SER A 249 -9.48 5.86 -4.65
N LEU A 250 -9.15 5.51 -5.91
CA LEU A 250 -9.96 5.77 -7.11
C LEU A 250 -10.95 4.64 -7.43
N LEU A 251 -10.90 3.51 -6.73
CA LEU A 251 -11.77 2.35 -6.97
C LEU A 251 -13.17 2.58 -6.37
N LYS A 252 -14.21 2.47 -7.20
CA LYS A 252 -15.60 2.71 -6.75
C LYS A 252 -16.11 1.61 -5.82
N ASP A 253 -15.74 0.36 -6.06
CA ASP A 253 -16.04 -0.75 -5.15
C ASP A 253 -15.31 -0.61 -3.81
N LYS A 254 -16.02 -0.86 -2.70
CA LYS A 254 -15.46 -0.77 -1.35
C LYS A 254 -14.51 -1.92 -1.03
N ALA A 255 -14.81 -3.14 -1.48
CA ALA A 255 -13.99 -4.31 -1.13
C ALA A 255 -12.59 -4.19 -1.74
N SER A 256 -12.52 -3.80 -3.02
CA SER A 256 -11.28 -3.58 -3.76
C SER A 256 -10.38 -2.49 -3.17
N ARG A 257 -10.94 -1.57 -2.37
CA ARG A 257 -10.16 -0.47 -1.75
C ARG A 257 -9.32 -0.88 -0.55
N ARG A 258 -9.56 -2.05 0.06
CA ARG A 258 -8.85 -2.53 1.26
C ARG A 258 -8.80 -1.44 2.36
N ASP A 259 -9.98 -0.97 2.73
CA ASP A 259 -10.24 0.13 3.68
C ASP A 259 -9.73 1.53 3.31
N THR A 260 -9.05 1.70 2.17
CA THR A 260 -8.69 3.02 1.62
C THR A 260 -9.93 3.88 1.39
N ARG A 261 -9.88 5.15 1.81
CA ARG A 261 -10.95 6.13 1.58
C ARG A 261 -11.15 6.37 0.07
N TRP A 262 -12.41 6.41 -0.37
CA TRP A 262 -12.74 6.73 -1.76
C TRP A 262 -12.52 8.23 -2.04
N MET A 263 -11.90 8.53 -3.17
CA MET A 263 -11.66 9.88 -3.69
C MET A 263 -12.18 10.04 -5.13
N PRO A 264 -12.78 11.19 -5.48
CA PRO A 264 -13.17 12.28 -4.58
C PRO A 264 -14.24 11.84 -3.56
N PRO A 265 -14.36 12.48 -2.38
CA PRO A 265 -15.29 12.01 -1.38
C PRO A 265 -16.75 12.25 -1.83
N ARG A 266 -17.63 11.32 -1.45
CA ARG A 266 -19.02 11.26 -1.96
C ARG A 266 -19.84 12.52 -1.69
N LYS A 267 -19.53 13.26 -0.62
CA LYS A 267 -20.22 14.51 -0.27
C LYS A 267 -19.96 15.58 -1.35
N GLU A 268 -18.70 15.82 -1.68
CA GLU A 268 -18.26 16.81 -2.66
C GLU A 268 -18.71 16.46 -4.09
N LEU A 269 -18.85 15.16 -4.40
CA LEU A 269 -19.47 14.68 -5.64
C LEU A 269 -20.97 15.01 -5.69
N ASN A 270 -21.72 14.75 -4.60
CA ASN A 270 -23.15 15.08 -4.51
C ASN A 270 -23.41 16.60 -4.55
N GLU A 271 -22.51 17.40 -3.96
CA GLU A 271 -22.56 18.87 -3.95
C GLU A 271 -22.09 19.49 -5.28
N GLY A 272 -21.58 18.70 -6.23
CA GLY A 272 -21.04 19.18 -7.50
C GLY A 272 -19.74 20.00 -7.38
N THR A 273 -19.12 20.03 -6.20
CA THR A 273 -17.88 20.79 -5.93
C THR A 273 -16.62 20.03 -6.37
N SER A 274 -16.74 18.74 -6.67
CA SER A 274 -15.69 17.90 -7.27
C SER A 274 -16.22 17.13 -8.48
N LYS A 275 -15.34 16.89 -9.46
CA LYS A 275 -15.65 16.08 -10.65
C LYS A 275 -15.29 14.62 -10.38
N ASP A 276 -16.22 13.70 -10.64
CA ASP A 276 -15.97 12.26 -10.51
C ASP A 276 -14.83 11.80 -11.44
N ILE A 277 -14.16 10.72 -11.04
CA ILE A 277 -13.16 10.04 -11.87
C ILE A 277 -13.84 8.91 -12.67
N THR A 278 -13.54 8.86 -13.97
CA THR A 278 -14.04 7.84 -14.88
C THR A 278 -13.20 6.57 -14.82
N SER A 279 -13.78 5.43 -15.19
CA SER A 279 -13.04 4.15 -15.26
C SER A 279 -11.87 4.19 -16.25
N GLN A 280 -11.92 5.05 -17.26
CA GLN A 280 -10.81 5.28 -18.18
C GLN A 280 -9.68 6.07 -17.49
N GLU A 281 -9.98 7.18 -16.82
CA GLU A 281 -8.99 7.94 -16.04
C GLU A 281 -8.32 7.07 -14.96
N THR A 282 -9.09 6.24 -14.23
CA THR A 282 -8.55 5.27 -13.27
C THR A 282 -7.63 4.23 -13.94
N SER A 283 -7.96 3.79 -15.17
CA SER A 283 -7.10 2.90 -15.96
C SER A 283 -5.82 3.56 -16.45
N LEU A 284 -5.85 4.87 -16.76
CA LEU A 284 -4.65 5.64 -17.11
C LEU A 284 -3.71 5.78 -15.89
N VAL A 285 -4.25 6.05 -14.69
CA VAL A 285 -3.46 6.05 -13.44
C VAL A 285 -2.85 4.67 -13.17
N LYS A 286 -3.63 3.59 -13.33
CA LYS A 286 -3.14 2.20 -13.21
C LYS A 286 -1.94 1.96 -14.12
N LYS A 287 -2.11 2.21 -15.43
CA LYS A 287 -1.10 2.00 -16.47
C LYS A 287 0.14 2.87 -16.27
N TRP A 288 -0.01 4.10 -15.78
CA TRP A 288 1.14 4.94 -15.41
C TRP A 288 1.97 4.35 -14.26
N ILE A 289 1.32 3.89 -13.19
CA ILE A 289 2.01 3.26 -12.06
C ILE A 289 2.73 1.99 -12.51
N GLU A 290 2.06 1.13 -13.29
CA GLU A 290 2.64 -0.07 -13.92
C GLU A 290 3.85 0.24 -14.80
N GLN A 291 3.82 1.36 -15.52
CA GLN A 291 4.92 1.85 -16.36
C GLN A 291 6.06 2.55 -15.58
N GLY A 292 6.16 2.31 -14.26
CA GLY A 292 7.22 2.84 -13.41
C GLY A 292 6.91 4.18 -12.74
N ALA A 293 5.65 4.64 -12.83
CA ALA A 293 5.23 5.98 -12.39
C ALA A 293 6.17 7.10 -12.89
N ARG A 294 6.70 6.93 -14.11
CA ARG A 294 7.69 7.80 -14.75
C ARG A 294 7.15 9.18 -15.11
#